data_AF-A0A7K8PIS2-F1
#
_entry.id   AF-A0A7K8PIS2-F1
#
_cell.length_a   1.000
_cell.length_b   1.000
_cell.length_c   1.000
_cell.angle_alpha   90.00
_cell.angle_beta   90.00
_cell.angle_gamma   90.00
#
_symmetry.space_group_name_H-M   'P 1'
#
loop_
_entity.id
_entity.type
_entity.pdbx_description
1 polymer ?
#
loop_
_entity_poly.entity_id
_entity_poly.type
_entity_poly.pdbx_seq_one_letter_code
_entity_poly.pdbx_strand_id
1 'polypeptide(L)'
;ENINCIAVDWQEGAKGTYVSAVNNIRVIGAEVAYFIKTLQKIFRYSLCKIHLIGHSLGAHTAGEAGRRIQGIRRITGLDPAGPYFEGTPPEVRLDPTDANFVDVIHSNAAHFPAIGKCSHASKYLQGWTCHQDTDIITCISGFGIYNTTGHLDFYPNGGTVMPGCTDIIP
;
A
#
# COMPACT_ATOMS: atom_id res chain seq x y z
N GLU A 1 -0.44 -22.79 -11.56
CA GLU A 1 -1.78 -23.01 -10.95
C GLU A 1 -2.86 -22.61 -11.94
N ASN A 2 -4.08 -23.16 -11.82
CA ASN A 2 -5.21 -22.81 -12.70
C ASN A 2 -6.08 -21.76 -11.99
N ILE A 3 -5.93 -20.50 -12.39
CA ILE A 3 -6.54 -19.34 -11.73
C ILE A 3 -7.06 -18.33 -12.76
N ASN A 4 -8.05 -17.55 -12.35
CA ASN A 4 -8.46 -16.36 -13.09
C ASN A 4 -7.66 -15.16 -12.56
N CYS A 5 -6.78 -14.59 -13.38
CA CYS A 5 -6.01 -13.41 -13.02
C CYS A 5 -6.63 -12.18 -13.68
N ILE A 6 -7.08 -11.22 -12.86
CA ILE A 6 -7.72 -9.99 -13.32
C ILE A 6 -6.85 -8.81 -12.87
N ALA A 7 -6.27 -8.10 -13.83
CA ALA A 7 -5.52 -6.88 -13.55
C ALA A 7 -6.48 -5.69 -13.52
N VAL A 8 -6.47 -4.94 -12.41
CA VAL A 8 -7.23 -3.70 -12.27
C VAL A 8 -6.33 -2.54 -12.70
N ASP A 9 -6.50 -2.10 -13.94
CA ASP A 9 -5.81 -0.91 -14.43
C ASP A 9 -6.58 0.36 -14.03
N TRP A 10 -5.89 1.22 -13.29
CA TRP A 10 -6.40 2.51 -12.85
C TRP A 10 -5.37 3.63 -13.12
N GLN A 11 -4.49 3.45 -14.10
CA GLN A 11 -3.39 4.38 -14.40
C GLN A 11 -3.86 5.84 -14.53
N GLU A 12 -5.03 6.09 -15.11
CA GLU A 12 -5.57 7.44 -15.27
C GLU A 12 -5.96 8.07 -13.93
N GLY A 13 -6.48 7.26 -12.99
CA GLY A 13 -6.76 7.70 -11.64
C GLY A 13 -5.52 7.87 -10.77
N ALA A 14 -4.40 7.27 -11.17
CA ALA A 14 -3.09 7.44 -10.51
C ALA A 14 -2.34 8.68 -11.00
N LYS A 15 -2.68 9.22 -12.19
CA LYS A 15 -2.06 10.42 -12.74
C LYS A 15 -2.45 11.67 -11.95
N GLY A 16 -1.55 12.65 -11.93
CA GLY A 16 -1.74 13.93 -11.26
C GLY A 16 -0.98 14.00 -9.94
N THR A 17 -1.57 14.60 -8.92
CA THR A 17 -0.92 14.72 -7.61
C THR A 17 -1.07 13.44 -6.80
N TYR A 18 -0.09 13.14 -5.94
CA TYR A 18 -0.19 11.98 -5.03
C TYR A 18 -1.45 12.04 -4.15
N VAL A 19 -1.85 13.24 -3.71
CA VAL A 19 -3.09 13.46 -2.94
C VAL A 19 -4.34 13.08 -3.76
N SER A 20 -4.36 13.41 -5.06
CA SER A 20 -5.44 12.98 -5.95
C SER A 20 -5.49 11.47 -6.06
N ALA A 21 -4.33 10.82 -6.27
CA ALA A 21 -4.24 9.37 -6.36
C ALA A 21 -4.71 8.67 -5.05
N VAL A 22 -4.28 9.16 -3.89
CA VAL A 22 -4.73 8.71 -2.56
C VAL A 22 -6.24 8.80 -2.40
N ASN A 23 -6.88 9.86 -2.88
CA ASN A 23 -8.34 9.96 -2.79
C ASN A 23 -9.05 9.04 -3.79
N ASN A 24 -8.48 8.87 -4.99
CA ASN A 24 -9.06 8.07 -6.05
C ASN A 24 -9.15 6.58 -5.70
N ILE A 25 -8.24 6.05 -4.85
CA ILE A 25 -8.30 4.65 -4.43
C ILE A 25 -9.65 4.28 -3.79
N ARG A 26 -10.33 5.25 -3.15
CA ARG A 26 -11.63 5.00 -2.53
C ARG A 26 -12.71 4.68 -3.55
N VAL A 27 -12.64 5.33 -4.71
CA VAL A 27 -13.52 5.07 -5.85
C VAL A 27 -13.15 3.73 -6.48
N ILE A 28 -11.86 3.46 -6.69
CA ILE A 28 -11.38 2.22 -7.32
C ILE A 28 -11.72 1.01 -6.45
N GLY A 29 -11.53 1.10 -5.13
CA GLY A 29 -11.93 0.05 -4.19
C GLY A 29 -13.45 -0.19 -4.20
N ALA A 30 -14.25 0.86 -4.41
CA ALA A 30 -15.69 0.73 -4.62
C ALA A 30 -16.04 -0.01 -5.92
N GLU A 31 -15.34 0.26 -7.02
CA GLU A 31 -15.53 -0.41 -8.30
C GLU A 31 -15.12 -1.89 -8.24
N VAL A 32 -13.97 -2.20 -7.63
CA VAL A 32 -13.54 -3.59 -7.40
C VAL A 32 -14.56 -4.33 -6.55
N ALA A 33 -15.07 -3.69 -5.49
CA ALA A 33 -16.15 -4.25 -4.70
C ALA A 33 -17.42 -4.47 -5.54
N TYR A 34 -17.83 -3.49 -6.34
CA TYR A 34 -19.01 -3.63 -7.19
C TYR A 34 -18.89 -4.79 -8.16
N PHE A 35 -17.72 -4.96 -8.78
CA PHE A 35 -17.40 -6.09 -9.65
C PHE A 35 -17.53 -7.44 -8.92
N ILE A 36 -16.92 -7.57 -7.73
CA ILE A 36 -16.99 -8.78 -6.92
C ILE A 36 -18.44 -9.10 -6.49
N LYS A 37 -19.21 -8.08 -6.06
CA LYS A 37 -20.65 -8.24 -5.76
C LYS A 37 -21.42 -8.73 -6.97
N THR A 38 -21.06 -8.28 -8.17
CA THR A 38 -21.69 -8.72 -9.42
C THR A 38 -21.39 -10.20 -9.68
N LEU A 39 -20.14 -10.65 -9.48
CA LEU A 39 -19.78 -12.06 -9.56
C LEU A 39 -20.57 -12.93 -8.58
N GLN A 40 -20.71 -12.45 -7.34
CA GLN A 40 -21.48 -13.15 -6.31
C GLN A 40 -22.97 -13.23 -6.65
N LYS A 41 -23.57 -12.15 -7.16
CA LYS A 41 -25.01 -12.10 -7.49
C LYS A 41 -25.36 -12.94 -8.71
N ILE A 42 -24.63 -12.79 -9.80
CA ILE A 42 -24.94 -13.40 -11.11
C ILE A 42 -24.47 -14.85 -11.15
N PHE A 43 -23.22 -15.10 -10.76
CA PHE A 43 -22.59 -16.43 -10.90
C PHE A 43 -22.56 -17.23 -9.61
N ARG A 44 -23.09 -16.69 -8.49
CA ARG A 44 -22.99 -17.30 -7.16
C ARG A 44 -21.55 -17.62 -6.78
N TYR A 45 -20.62 -16.79 -7.25
CA TYR A 45 -19.20 -16.95 -6.96
C TYR A 45 -18.94 -16.68 -5.47
N SER A 46 -18.26 -17.61 -4.81
CA SER A 46 -17.96 -17.50 -3.38
C SER A 46 -16.82 -16.52 -3.14
N LEU A 47 -17.01 -15.60 -2.19
CA LEU A 47 -15.97 -14.66 -1.73
C LEU A 47 -14.77 -15.39 -1.12
N CYS A 48 -14.97 -16.62 -0.62
CA CYS A 48 -13.92 -17.49 -0.12
C CYS A 48 -12.98 -18.00 -1.22
N LYS A 49 -13.23 -17.69 -2.51
CA LYS A 49 -12.36 -18.01 -3.66
C LYS A 49 -11.67 -16.77 -4.24
N ILE A 50 -11.79 -15.62 -3.58
CA ILE A 50 -11.22 -14.36 -4.05
C ILE A 50 -9.98 -14.02 -3.24
N HIS A 51 -8.92 -13.65 -3.95
CA HIS A 51 -7.68 -13.13 -3.40
C HIS A 51 -7.39 -11.80 -4.08
N LEU A 52 -7.32 -10.72 -3.30
CA LEU A 52 -6.89 -9.42 -3.80
C LEU A 52 -5.40 -9.23 -3.51
N ILE A 53 -4.65 -8.76 -4.49
CA ILE A 53 -3.24 -8.43 -4.34
C ILE A 53 -3.11 -6.96 -4.71
N GLY A 54 -2.59 -6.15 -3.79
CA GLY A 54 -2.45 -4.72 -3.97
C GLY A 54 -1.04 -4.27 -3.65
N HIS A 55 -0.42 -3.50 -4.54
CA HIS A 55 0.92 -2.95 -4.37
C HIS A 55 0.86 -1.43 -4.11
N SER A 56 1.66 -0.92 -3.17
CA SER A 56 1.70 0.52 -2.84
C SER A 56 0.29 1.05 -2.52
N LEU A 57 -0.20 2.09 -3.21
CA LEU A 57 -1.58 2.58 -3.08
C LEU A 57 -2.64 1.49 -3.35
N GLY A 58 -2.33 0.53 -4.21
CA GLY A 58 -3.19 -0.61 -4.51
C GLY A 58 -3.47 -1.52 -3.31
N ALA A 59 -2.57 -1.57 -2.31
CA ALA A 59 -2.81 -2.33 -1.08
C ALA A 59 -4.01 -1.76 -0.30
N HIS A 60 -4.08 -0.42 -0.21
CA HIS A 60 -5.21 0.28 0.40
C HIS A 60 -6.46 0.23 -0.47
N THR A 61 -6.33 0.20 -1.80
CA THR A 61 -7.45 -0.11 -2.71
C THR A 61 -8.06 -1.48 -2.41
N ALA A 62 -7.22 -2.50 -2.18
CA ALA A 62 -7.67 -3.84 -1.83
C ALA A 62 -8.34 -3.87 -0.45
N GLY A 63 -7.79 -3.17 0.54
CA GLY A 63 -8.41 -2.97 1.86
C GLY A 63 -9.79 -2.32 1.74
N GLU A 64 -9.91 -1.22 1.00
CA GLU A 64 -11.18 -0.54 0.76
C GLU A 64 -12.24 -1.44 0.09
N ALA A 65 -11.82 -2.30 -0.84
CA ALA A 65 -12.71 -3.29 -1.45
C ALA A 65 -13.18 -4.35 -0.43
N GLY A 66 -12.26 -4.86 0.40
CA GLY A 66 -12.55 -5.82 1.47
C GLY A 66 -13.47 -5.25 2.55
N ARG A 67 -13.21 -4.03 3.00
CA ARG A 67 -14.08 -3.29 3.93
C ARG A 67 -15.52 -3.20 3.44
N ARG A 68 -15.72 -2.97 2.13
CA ARG A 68 -17.05 -2.88 1.49
C ARG A 68 -17.73 -4.24 1.27
N ILE A 69 -16.98 -5.34 1.35
CA ILE A 69 -17.44 -6.71 1.14
C ILE A 69 -16.76 -7.66 2.13
N GLN A 70 -17.43 -7.85 3.24
CA GLN A 70 -16.98 -8.80 4.26
C GLN A 70 -17.02 -10.24 3.73
N GLY A 71 -15.98 -11.02 4.06
CA GLY A 71 -15.85 -12.43 3.71
C GLY A 71 -14.93 -12.74 2.52
N ILE A 72 -14.17 -11.77 2.01
CA ILE A 72 -13.05 -12.05 1.09
C ILE A 72 -12.05 -12.96 1.79
N ARG A 73 -11.59 -14.01 1.09
CA ARG A 73 -10.67 -14.99 1.69
C ARG A 73 -9.32 -14.38 2.07
N ARG A 74 -8.71 -13.64 1.13
CA ARG A 74 -7.34 -13.17 1.31
C ARG A 74 -7.11 -11.81 0.67
N ILE A 75 -6.37 -10.96 1.36
CA ILE A 75 -5.74 -9.76 0.79
C ILE A 75 -4.23 -9.88 1.02
N THR A 76 -3.44 -9.66 -0.02
CA THR A 76 -1.98 -9.51 0.11
C THR A 76 -1.59 -8.06 -0.18
N GLY A 77 -1.02 -7.39 0.82
CA GLY A 77 -0.44 -6.05 0.69
C GLY A 77 1.04 -6.15 0.34
N LEU A 78 1.41 -5.68 -0.85
CA LEU A 78 2.79 -5.60 -1.29
C LEU A 78 3.30 -4.17 -1.08
N ASP A 79 4.09 -3.98 -0.04
CA ASP A 79 4.66 -2.71 0.38
C ASP A 79 3.62 -1.56 0.42
N PRO A 80 2.58 -1.68 1.29
CA PRO A 80 1.49 -0.69 1.34
C PRO A 80 2.03 0.72 1.55
N ALA A 81 1.47 1.73 0.87
CA ALA A 81 2.03 3.07 0.89
C ALA A 81 1.92 3.76 2.27
N GLY A 82 3.03 4.26 2.80
CA GLY A 82 3.11 4.99 4.08
C GLY A 82 2.39 6.34 4.07
N PRO A 83 2.74 7.26 3.15
CA PRO A 83 2.20 8.61 3.16
C PRO A 83 0.67 8.63 3.06
N TYR A 84 0.00 9.33 3.98
CA TYR A 84 -1.46 9.44 4.17
C TYR A 84 -2.18 8.21 4.77
N PHE A 85 -1.47 7.12 5.07
CA PHE A 85 -2.08 5.91 5.64
C PHE A 85 -1.43 5.47 6.96
N GLU A 86 -0.13 5.69 7.13
CA GLU A 86 0.59 5.42 8.38
C GLU A 86 -0.09 6.12 9.58
N GLY A 87 -0.39 5.37 10.64
CA GLY A 87 -1.04 5.88 11.84
C GLY A 87 -2.51 6.31 11.66
N THR A 88 -3.10 6.11 10.48
CA THR A 88 -4.53 6.40 10.27
C THR A 88 -5.43 5.28 10.81
N PRO A 89 -6.71 5.59 11.08
CA PRO A 89 -7.69 4.59 11.48
C PRO A 89 -7.87 3.46 10.45
N PRO A 90 -8.23 2.23 10.88
CA PRO A 90 -8.46 1.08 10.00
C PRO A 90 -9.40 1.35 8.83
N GLU A 91 -10.33 2.29 8.94
CA GLU A 91 -11.29 2.61 7.88
C GLU A 91 -10.67 3.29 6.65
N VAL A 92 -9.44 3.78 6.77
CA VAL A 92 -8.74 4.55 5.72
C VAL A 92 -7.62 3.75 5.05
N ARG A 93 -7.07 2.74 5.73
CA ARG A 93 -5.90 1.97 5.30
C ARG A 93 -6.23 0.49 5.17
N LEU A 94 -5.23 -0.30 4.77
CA LEU A 94 -5.31 -1.75 4.82
C LEU A 94 -5.27 -2.18 6.29
N ASP A 95 -6.13 -3.10 6.67
CA ASP A 95 -6.24 -3.62 8.02
C ASP A 95 -6.60 -5.11 8.04
N PRO A 96 -6.26 -5.87 9.11
CA PRO A 96 -6.63 -7.28 9.20
C PRO A 96 -8.14 -7.51 9.08
N THR A 97 -8.99 -6.54 9.44
CA THR A 97 -10.45 -6.66 9.32
C THR A 97 -10.99 -6.65 7.89
N ASP A 98 -10.17 -6.35 6.88
CA ASP A 98 -10.62 -6.23 5.49
C ASP A 98 -10.82 -7.58 4.79
N ALA A 99 -10.25 -8.67 5.33
CA ALA A 99 -10.43 -10.03 4.81
C ALA A 99 -10.23 -11.09 5.88
N ASN A 100 -10.63 -12.33 5.60
CA ASN A 100 -10.45 -13.45 6.52
C ASN A 100 -8.96 -13.75 6.81
N PHE A 101 -8.07 -13.35 5.89
CA PHE A 101 -6.63 -13.41 6.07
C PHE A 101 -5.99 -12.27 5.30
N VAL A 102 -5.07 -11.55 5.95
CA VAL A 102 -4.35 -10.43 5.36
C VAL A 102 -2.88 -10.67 5.61
N ASP A 103 -2.09 -10.76 4.55
CA ASP A 103 -0.64 -10.90 4.64
C ASP A 103 0.05 -9.74 3.93
N VAL A 104 1.08 -9.17 4.57
CA VAL A 104 1.72 -7.95 4.13
C VAL A 104 3.21 -8.18 4.00
N ILE A 105 3.82 -7.67 2.94
CA ILE A 105 5.26 -7.69 2.72
C ILE A 105 5.76 -6.25 2.73
N HIS A 106 6.65 -5.92 3.64
CA HIS A 106 7.29 -4.62 3.76
C HIS A 106 8.68 -4.69 3.12
N SER A 107 8.94 -3.89 2.09
CA SER A 107 10.23 -3.87 1.38
C SER A 107 10.86 -2.49 1.27
N ASN A 108 10.11 -1.43 1.58
CA ASN A 108 10.59 -0.06 1.59
C ASN A 108 9.94 0.75 2.73
N ALA A 109 9.79 0.13 3.90
CA ALA A 109 9.16 0.73 5.06
C ALA A 109 10.02 1.86 5.65
N ALA A 110 9.40 2.97 6.03
CA ALA A 110 10.06 4.03 6.79
C ALA A 110 9.20 4.51 7.95
N HIS A 111 9.84 4.88 9.06
CA HIS A 111 9.15 5.44 10.22
C HIS A 111 8.73 6.88 9.91
N PHE A 112 7.42 7.17 9.93
CA PHE A 112 6.90 8.53 9.69
C PHE A 112 6.37 9.14 10.99
N PRO A 113 6.77 10.37 11.37
CA PRO A 113 7.75 11.23 10.71
C PRO A 113 9.18 10.71 10.90
N ALA A 114 9.97 10.71 9.84
CA ALA A 114 11.39 10.36 9.91
C ALA A 114 12.14 11.50 10.62
N ILE A 115 12.14 11.52 11.95
CA ILE A 115 12.92 12.48 12.75
C ILE A 115 14.37 11.99 12.74
N GLY A 116 15.09 12.31 11.67
CA GLY A 116 16.53 12.07 11.53
C GLY A 116 17.24 13.38 11.21
N LYS A 117 18.30 13.71 11.96
CA LYS A 117 19.19 14.82 11.59
C LYS A 117 19.94 14.41 10.31
N CYS A 118 19.54 14.91 9.15
CA CYS A 118 20.44 14.88 7.99
C CYS A 118 21.65 15.79 8.34
N SER A 119 22.78 15.19 8.74
CA SER A 119 24.00 15.94 9.02
C SER A 119 24.57 16.51 7.72
N HIS A 120 25.04 17.76 7.76
CA HIS A 120 25.53 18.55 6.62
C HIS A 120 26.58 17.85 5.72
N ALA A 121 27.15 16.72 6.14
CA ALA A 121 28.17 15.97 5.43
C ALA A 121 27.65 15.00 4.35
N SER A 122 26.34 14.74 4.25
CA SER A 122 25.79 13.76 3.28
C SER A 122 25.21 14.35 1.99
N LYS A 123 25.57 15.59 1.63
CA LYS A 123 25.06 16.25 0.39
C LYS A 123 25.40 15.53 -0.93
N TYR A 124 26.21 14.48 -0.93
CA TYR A 124 26.67 13.81 -2.16
C TYR A 124 26.70 12.27 -2.12
N LEU A 125 26.18 11.63 -1.07
CA LEU A 125 26.24 10.16 -0.95
C LEU A 125 24.83 9.58 -0.89
N GLN A 126 24.22 9.26 -2.04
CA GLN A 126 23.01 8.42 -2.18
C GLN A 126 21.64 9.12 -2.19
N GLY A 127 21.27 9.76 -3.31
CA GLY A 127 19.84 9.92 -3.67
C GLY A 127 18.95 10.78 -2.77
N TRP A 128 19.50 11.59 -1.85
CA TRP A 128 18.71 12.43 -0.93
C TRP A 128 18.01 13.58 -1.66
N THR A 129 16.69 13.70 -1.51
CA THR A 129 15.96 14.94 -1.78
C THR A 129 15.57 15.60 -0.46
N CYS A 130 16.44 16.47 0.06
CA CYS A 130 16.09 17.38 1.15
C CYS A 130 15.29 18.55 0.55
N HIS A 131 13.97 18.58 0.72
CA HIS A 131 13.19 19.79 0.42
C HIS A 131 13.48 20.84 1.51
N GLN A 132 14.18 21.91 1.14
CA GLN A 132 14.35 23.11 1.97
C GLN A 132 13.11 23.99 1.86
N ASP A 133 11.99 23.56 2.43
CA ASP A 133 10.89 24.49 2.70
C ASP A 133 10.31 24.12 4.07
N THR A 134 10.61 24.96 5.07
CA THR A 134 10.29 24.84 6.51
C THR A 134 11.26 23.99 7.34
N ASP A 135 11.54 24.41 8.58
CA ASP A 135 12.60 23.95 9.50
C ASP A 135 12.47 22.49 10.01
N ILE A 136 11.95 21.57 9.20
CA ILE A 136 11.91 20.14 9.44
C ILE A 136 12.54 19.44 8.24
N ILE A 137 13.76 18.91 8.41
CA ILE A 137 14.33 18.01 7.41
C ILE A 137 13.56 16.69 7.49
N THR A 138 12.63 16.48 6.56
CA THR A 138 11.97 15.19 6.39
C THR A 138 12.83 14.35 5.45
N CYS A 139 13.74 13.54 5.99
CA CYS A 139 14.52 12.60 5.19
C CYS A 139 13.60 11.38 4.91
N ILE A 140 12.87 11.36 3.77
CA ILE A 140 11.99 10.23 3.40
C ILE A 140 12.87 9.08 2.90
N SER A 141 13.17 8.11 3.76
CA SER A 141 13.99 6.94 3.41
C SER A 141 13.16 5.72 2.96
N GLY A 142 11.84 5.86 2.81
CA GLY A 142 10.97 4.78 2.36
C GLY A 142 9.54 5.23 2.07
N PHE A 143 8.89 4.55 1.12
CA PHE A 143 7.53 4.85 0.66
C PHE A 143 6.47 3.94 1.30
N GLY A 144 6.89 2.84 1.94
CA GLY A 144 6.01 1.86 2.56
C GLY A 144 5.65 2.19 4.00
N ILE A 145 4.51 1.68 4.46
CA ILE A 145 4.10 1.66 5.86
C ILE A 145 5.12 0.85 6.66
N TYR A 146 5.44 1.30 7.87
CA TYR A 146 6.26 0.55 8.83
C TYR A 146 5.41 -0.31 9.77
N ASN A 147 4.27 0.21 10.22
CA ASN A 147 3.41 -0.51 11.16
C ASN A 147 2.76 -1.74 10.52
N THR A 148 2.49 -2.74 11.36
CA THR A 148 1.79 -3.96 10.94
C THR A 148 0.38 -3.63 10.48
N THR A 149 -0.02 -4.12 9.30
CA THR A 149 -1.36 -3.94 8.73
C THR A 149 -2.01 -5.28 8.34
N GLY A 150 -1.32 -6.40 8.56
CA GLY A 150 -1.80 -7.74 8.29
C GLY A 150 -2.09 -8.58 9.54
N HIS A 151 -2.67 -9.75 9.30
CA HIS A 151 -2.60 -10.87 10.25
C HIS A 151 -1.17 -11.43 10.31
N LEU A 152 -0.41 -11.26 9.23
CA LEU A 152 0.97 -11.68 9.09
C LEU A 152 1.75 -10.64 8.28
N ASP A 153 2.76 -10.05 8.90
CA ASP A 153 3.60 -9.01 8.28
C ASP A 153 5.04 -9.53 8.14
N PHE A 154 5.53 -9.52 6.91
CA PHE A 154 6.87 -9.98 6.56
C PHE A 154 7.77 -8.77 6.29
N TYR A 155 8.97 -8.79 6.88
CA TYR A 155 9.99 -7.77 6.71
C TYR A 155 11.26 -8.40 6.10
N PRO A 156 11.23 -8.80 4.81
CA PRO A 156 12.42 -9.33 4.13
C PRO A 156 13.59 -8.35 4.27
N ASN A 157 14.77 -8.85 4.63
CA ASN A 157 15.97 -8.03 4.83
C ASN A 157 15.77 -6.85 5.82
N GLY A 158 14.87 -6.98 6.79
CA GLY A 158 14.52 -5.91 7.73
C GLY A 158 13.45 -4.93 7.23
N GLY A 159 12.97 -5.11 6.00
CA GLY A 159 11.82 -4.42 5.41
C GLY A 159 12.05 -3.00 4.93
N THR A 160 13.30 -2.52 4.98
CA THR A 160 13.66 -1.13 4.65
C THR A 160 14.55 -1.05 3.41
N VAL A 161 15.68 -1.75 3.39
CA VAL A 161 16.67 -1.70 2.30
C VAL A 161 16.87 -3.10 1.72
N MET A 162 16.45 -3.28 0.47
CA MET A 162 16.57 -4.58 -0.21
C MET A 162 17.93 -4.70 -0.94
N PRO A 163 18.63 -5.85 -0.83
CA PRO A 163 19.83 -6.10 -1.63
C PRO A 163 19.54 -5.95 -3.12
N GLY A 164 20.40 -5.22 -3.84
CA GLY A 164 20.26 -4.98 -5.29
C GLY A 164 19.42 -3.75 -5.65
N CYS A 165 18.72 -3.12 -4.69
CA CYS A 165 18.17 -1.79 -4.86
C CYS A 165 19.28 -0.76 -4.59
N THR A 166 19.72 -0.06 -5.62
CA THR A 166 20.49 1.18 -5.45
C THR A 166 19.49 2.30 -5.15
N ASP A 167 19.80 3.23 -4.24
CA ASP A 167 18.99 4.41 -3.87
C ASP A 167 18.81 5.41 -5.04
N ILE A 168 18.28 4.93 -6.15
CA ILE A 168 18.05 5.70 -7.36
C ILE A 168 16.55 5.92 -7.42
N ILE A 169 16.14 6.97 -6.73
CA ILE A 169 15.02 7.78 -7.20
C ILE A 169 15.55 8.43 -8.51
N PRO A 170 15.04 8.08 -9.70
CA PRO A 170 15.36 8.82 -10.92
C PRO A 170 14.80 10.25 -10.88
#